data_AF-A0A800FIC3-F1
#
_entry.id   AF-A0A800FIC3-F1
#
_cell.length_a   1.000
_cell.length_b   1.000
_cell.length_c   1.000
_cell.angle_alpha   90.00
_cell.angle_beta   90.00
_cell.angle_gamma   90.00
#
_symmetry.space_group_name_H-M   'P 1'
#
loop_
_entity.id
_entity.type
_entity.pdbx_description
1 polymer ?
#
loop_
_entity_poly.entity_id
_entity_poly.type
_entity_poly.pdbx_seq_one_letter_code
_entity_poly.pdbx_strand_id
1 'polypeptide(L)' 'IQADEIIRLRTRLTSILAKSTKQTLKKIEKDTDRNFFMNADEAKKYGIIDTILVARKK' A
#
# COMPACT_ATOMS: atom_id res chain seq x y z
N ILE A 1 14.36 -5.59 -22.37
CA ILE A 1 15.13 -6.05 -21.19
C ILE A 1 14.78 -5.22 -19.96
N GLN A 2 15.02 -3.89 -19.93
CA GLN A 2 14.63 -3.07 -18.77
C GLN A 2 13.11 -3.01 -18.51
N ALA A 3 12.29 -3.03 -19.57
CA ALA A 3 10.82 -2.96 -19.43
C ALA A 3 10.25 -4.16 -18.63
N ASP A 4 10.76 -5.38 -18.89
CA ASP A 4 10.34 -6.59 -18.18
C ASP A 4 10.73 -6.57 -16.70
N GLU A 5 11.92 -6.05 -16.38
CA GLU A 5 12.36 -5.90 -14.99
C GLU A 5 11.50 -4.89 -14.22
N ILE A 6 11.11 -3.78 -14.86
CA ILE A 6 10.21 -2.79 -14.26
C ILE A 6 8.86 -3.42 -13.95
N ILE A 7 8.29 -4.21 -14.87
CA ILE A 7 7.01 -4.90 -14.66
C ILE A 7 7.15 -5.92 -13.53
N ARG A 8 8.22 -6.72 -13.53
CA ARG A 8 8.47 -7.71 -12.46
C ARG A 8 8.59 -7.06 -11.09
N LEU A 9 9.29 -5.93 -11.00
CA LEU A 9 9.44 -5.16 -9.76
C LEU A 9 8.10 -4.57 -9.32
N ARG A 10 7.32 -3.98 -10.24
CA ARG A 10 5.96 -3.49 -9.94
C ARG A 10 5.10 -4.60 -9.36
N THR A 11 4.95 -5.73 -10.05
CA THR A 11 4.14 -6.86 -9.59
C THR A 11 4.59 -7.37 -8.21
N ARG A 12 5.90 -7.41 -7.96
CA ARG A 12 6.45 -7.81 -6.66
C ARG A 12 6.04 -6.83 -5.55
N LEU A 13 6.16 -5.53 -5.80
CA LEU A 13 5.74 -4.49 -4.84
C LEU A 13 4.24 -4.56 -4.57
N THR A 14 3.42 -4.64 -5.62
CA THR A 14 1.96 -4.75 -5.52
C THR A 14 1.55 -5.98 -4.71
N SER A 15 2.22 -7.11 -4.90
CA SER A 15 1.95 -8.36 -4.17
C SER A 15 2.29 -8.25 -2.68
N ILE A 16 3.42 -7.62 -2.34
CA ILE A 16 3.79 -7.36 -0.95
C ILE A 16 2.75 -6.44 -0.29
N LEU A 17 2.39 -5.34 -0.96
CA LEU A 17 1.39 -4.41 -0.45
C LEU A 17 0.03 -5.07 -0.26
N ALA A 18 -0.43 -5.87 -1.22
CA ALA A 18 -1.68 -6.62 -1.12
C ALA A 18 -1.69 -7.57 0.08
N LYS A 19 -0.59 -8.33 0.28
CA LYS A 19 -0.45 -9.26 1.40
C LYS A 19 -0.46 -8.55 2.76
N SER A 20 0.25 -7.45 2.90
CA SER A 20 0.34 -6.70 4.16
C SER A 20 -0.95 -5.94 4.49
N THR A 21 -1.59 -5.35 3.49
CA THR A 21 -2.82 -4.53 3.66
C THR A 21 -4.11 -5.34 3.63
N LYS A 22 -4.03 -6.65 3.34
CA LYS A 22 -5.17 -7.54 3.08
C LYS A 22 -6.09 -7.06 1.96
N GLN A 23 -5.56 -6.25 1.04
CA GLN A 23 -6.31 -5.75 -0.11
C GLN A 23 -6.04 -6.59 -1.34
N THR A 24 -6.94 -6.51 -2.31
CA THR A 24 -6.80 -7.23 -3.57
C THR A 24 -5.76 -6.56 -4.45
N LEU A 25 -5.02 -7.37 -5.23
CA LEU A 25 -4.04 -6.88 -6.20
C LEU A 25 -4.62 -5.81 -7.13
N LYS A 26 -5.82 -6.06 -7.70
CA LYS A 26 -6.52 -5.10 -8.56
C LYS A 26 -6.74 -3.73 -7.91
N LYS A 27 -7.01 -3.70 -6.60
CA LYS A 27 -7.24 -2.46 -5.89
C LYS A 27 -5.93 -1.71 -5.66
N ILE A 28 -4.88 -2.42 -5.21
CA ILE A 28 -3.53 -1.84 -5.09
C ILE A 28 -3.04 -1.32 -6.44
N GLU A 29 -3.22 -2.05 -7.54
CA GLU A 29 -2.80 -1.59 -8.89
C GLU A 29 -3.52 -0.31 -9.30
N LYS A 30 -4.84 -0.22 -9.07
CA LYS A 30 -5.61 0.98 -9.38
C LYS A 30 -5.20 2.17 -8.52
N ASP A 31 -4.98 1.92 -7.24
CA ASP A 31 -4.61 2.95 -6.26
C ASP A 31 -3.13 3.37 -6.41
N THR A 32 -2.26 2.52 -6.97
CA THR A 32 -0.84 2.82 -7.26
C THR A 32 -0.57 3.29 -8.68
N ASP A 33 -1.61 3.37 -9.54
CA ASP A 33 -1.52 3.99 -10.86
C ASP A 33 -1.25 5.50 -10.76
N ARG A 34 -1.68 6.13 -9.65
CA ARG A 34 -1.41 7.53 -9.32
C ARG A 34 -0.87 7.66 -7.90
N ASN A 35 -0.33 8.84 -7.59
CA ASN A 35 0.02 9.17 -6.21
C ASN A 35 -1.25 9.21 -5.35
N PHE A 36 -1.45 8.16 -4.54
CA PHE A 36 -2.59 8.06 -3.63
C PHE A 36 -2.16 8.45 -2.22
N PHE A 37 -2.50 9.68 -1.84
CA PHE A 37 -2.25 10.19 -0.50
C PHE A 37 -3.41 9.80 0.41
N MET A 38 -3.07 9.34 1.61
CA MET A 38 -4.02 8.91 2.63
C MET A 38 -3.75 9.65 3.92
N ASN A 39 -4.80 10.04 4.63
CA ASN A 39 -4.68 10.48 6.02
C ASN A 39 -4.45 9.28 6.95
N ALA A 40 -4.05 9.52 8.20
CA ALA A 40 -3.79 8.45 9.17
C ALA A 40 -4.99 7.50 9.36
N ASP A 41 -6.22 8.05 9.39
CA ASP A 41 -7.45 7.26 9.52
C ASP A 41 -7.71 6.38 8.29
N GLU A 42 -7.44 6.91 7.10
CA GLU A 42 -7.55 6.20 5.82
C GLU A 42 -6.49 5.11 5.73
N ALA A 43 -5.23 5.40 6.10
CA ALA A 43 -4.15 4.42 6.14
C ALA A 43 -4.47 3.26 7.08
N LYS A 44 -5.12 3.53 8.22
CA LYS A 44 -5.58 2.49 9.15
C LYS A 44 -6.67 1.64 8.53
N LYS A 45 -7.70 2.25 7.94
CA LYS A 45 -8.78 1.52 7.22
C LYS A 45 -8.26 0.74 6.03
N TYR A 46 -7.24 1.26 5.35
CA TYR A 46 -6.60 0.62 4.22
C TYR A 46 -5.75 -0.59 4.64
N GLY A 47 -5.43 -0.72 5.93
CA GLY A 47 -4.60 -1.80 6.47
C GLY A 47 -3.09 -1.54 6.35
N ILE A 48 -2.69 -0.29 6.14
CA ILE A 48 -1.27 0.11 6.09
C ILE A 48 -0.69 0.24 7.51
N ILE A 49 -1.52 0.69 8.46
CA ILE A 49 -1.12 0.88 9.86
C ILE A 49 -2.17 0.27 10.80
N ASP A 50 -1.74 -0.26 11.94
CA ASP A 50 -2.66 -0.87 12.92
C ASP A 50 -3.29 0.15 13.86
N THR A 51 -2.52 1.15 14.30
CA THR A 51 -2.95 2.12 15.32
C THR A 51 -2.37 3.51 15.07
N ILE A 52 -3.17 4.53 15.34
CA ILE A 52 -2.77 5.95 15.28
C ILE A 52 -2.46 6.39 16.72
N LEU A 53 -1.24 6.85 16.95
CA LEU A 53 -0.82 7.35 18.27
C LEU A 53 -1.13 8.86 18.35
N VAL A 54 -2.14 9.23 19.14
CA VAL A 54 -2.60 10.62 19.31
C VAL A 54 -1.91 11.37 20.45
N ALA A 55 -1.25 10.67 21.38
CA ALA A 55 -0.44 11.26 22.43
C ALA A 55 0.62 10.28 22.92
N ARG A 56 1.78 10.78 23.34
CA ARG A 56 2.80 9.97 24.01
C ARG A 56 2.22 9.51 25.35
N LYS A 57 1.93 8.22 25.48
CA LYS A 57 1.56 7.60 26.77
C LYS A 57 2.74 7.83 27.71
N LYS A 58 2.52 8.62 28.76
CA LYS A 58 3.51 8.95 29.77
C LYS A 58 3.67 7.78 30.74
#